data_AF-A0A7S6UI30-F1
#
_entry.id   AF-A0A7S6UI30-F1
#
_cell.length_a   1.000
_cell.length_b   1.000
_cell.length_c   1.000
_cell.angle_alpha   90.00
_cell.angle_beta   90.00
_cell.angle_gamma   90.00
#
_symmetry.space_group_name_H-M   'P 1'
#
loop_
_entity.id
_entity.type
_entity.pdbx_description
1 polymer ?
#
loop_
_entity_poly.entity_id
_entity_poly.type
_entity_poly.pdbx_seq_one_letter_code
_entity_poly.pdbx_strand_id
1 'polypeptide(L)'
;MRAILLVLAALWVLAGCSSASPAASALDSAQYAWSGAIRWGDFGGARNLVDPAVREANPLSPLQMERYEQVQVSSYRDVGGAVDTANGRAVRNIEIGVINRHTMAERTVRYLEQWRWDAGAKAWWLVSDLPDLWAGQ
;
A
#
# COMPACT_ATOMS: atom_id res chain seq x y z
N MET A 1 -4.86 34.11 41.14
CA MET A 1 -3.51 33.65 40.75
C MET A 1 -3.44 32.13 40.51
N ARG A 2 -3.94 31.28 41.43
CA ARG A 2 -3.97 29.81 41.25
C ARG A 2 -4.75 29.30 40.02
N ALA A 3 -5.89 29.91 39.69
CA ALA A 3 -6.70 29.53 38.53
C ALA A 3 -6.04 29.88 37.18
N ILE A 4 -5.23 30.95 37.13
CA ILE A 4 -4.52 31.37 35.91
C ILE A 4 -3.35 30.41 35.61
N LEU A 5 -2.68 29.92 36.65
CA LEU A 5 -1.63 28.89 36.55
C LEU A 5 -2.18 27.55 36.02
N LEU A 6 -3.41 27.18 36.38
CA LEU A 6 -4.06 25.94 35.91
C LEU A 6 -4.49 26.02 34.45
N VAL A 7 -4.96 27.19 33.98
CA VAL A 7 -5.30 27.41 32.56
C VAL A 7 -4.05 27.43 31.68
N LEU A 8 -2.96 28.04 32.14
CA LEU A 8 -1.67 28.04 31.43
C LEU A 8 -1.05 26.62 31.35
N ALA A 9 -1.21 25.79 32.38
CA ALA A 9 -0.75 24.39 32.35
C ALA A 9 -1.57 23.51 31.37
N ALA A 10 -2.88 23.78 31.21
CA ALA A 10 -3.73 23.05 30.26
C ALA A 10 -3.41 23.36 28.79
N LEU A 11 -2.90 24.57 28.48
CA LEU A 11 -2.48 24.97 27.13
C LEU A 11 -1.18 24.31 26.65
N TRP A 12 -0.34 23.81 27.56
CA TRP A 12 0.93 23.14 27.21
C TRP A 12 0.75 21.68 26.75
N VAL A 13 -0.42 21.07 26.97
CA VAL A 13 -0.66 19.65 26.61
C VAL A 13 -0.94 19.47 25.11
N LEU A 14 -1.10 20.56 24.34
CA LEU A 14 -1.31 20.50 22.88
C LEU A 14 -0.02 20.50 22.04
N ALA A 15 1.17 20.56 22.66
CA ALA A 15 2.45 20.57 21.92
C ALA A 15 2.95 19.18 21.48
N GLY A 16 2.13 18.14 21.61
CA GLY A 16 2.44 16.77 21.19
C GLY A 16 2.12 16.45 19.74
N CYS A 17 2.33 17.37 18.79
CA CYS A 17 2.33 16.99 17.37
C CYS A 17 3.66 16.31 17.06
N SER A 18 3.73 14.98 17.15
CA SER A 18 4.82 14.26 16.47
C SER A 18 4.60 14.45 14.97
N SER A 19 5.27 15.43 14.35
CA SER A 19 5.24 15.55 12.90
C SER A 19 5.82 14.26 12.32
N ALA A 20 4.99 13.50 11.61
CA ALA A 20 5.44 12.29 10.93
C ALA A 20 6.59 12.67 10.00
N SER A 21 7.66 11.85 9.98
CA SER A 21 8.78 12.10 9.09
C SER A 21 8.31 12.17 7.63
N PRO A 22 8.99 12.91 6.74
CA PRO A 22 8.62 12.95 5.32
C PRO A 22 8.52 11.56 4.68
N ALA A 23 9.38 10.62 5.09
CA ALA A 23 9.31 9.24 4.64
C ALA A 23 8.05 8.52 5.15
N ALA A 24 7.64 8.74 6.40
CA ALA A 24 6.41 8.14 6.94
C ALA A 24 5.16 8.65 6.18
N SER A 25 5.05 9.97 5.99
CA SER A 25 3.92 10.54 5.24
C SER A 25 3.91 10.11 3.76
N ALA A 26 5.09 9.97 3.14
CA ALA A 26 5.21 9.45 1.79
C ALA A 26 4.81 7.96 1.70
N LEU A 27 5.10 7.17 2.74
CA LEU A 27 4.69 5.76 2.80
C LEU A 27 3.17 5.66 2.82
N ASP A 28 2.50 6.40 3.69
CA ASP A 28 1.03 6.42 3.80
C ASP A 28 0.40 6.78 2.45
N SER A 29 0.96 7.79 1.78
CA SER A 29 0.50 8.25 0.46
C SER A 29 0.66 7.18 -0.61
N ALA A 30 1.83 6.54 -0.68
CA ALA A 30 2.12 5.47 -1.65
C ALA A 30 1.22 4.24 -1.41
N GLN A 31 1.06 3.84 -0.16
CA GLN A 31 0.20 2.73 0.25
C GLN A 31 -1.27 3.00 -0.03
N TYR A 32 -1.73 4.25 0.17
CA TYR A 32 -3.09 4.67 -0.18
C TYR A 32 -3.30 4.59 -1.69
N ALA A 33 -2.41 5.18 -2.48
CA ALA A 33 -2.47 5.15 -3.95
C ALA A 33 -2.51 3.72 -4.49
N TRP A 34 -1.62 2.85 -3.99
CA TRP A 34 -1.59 1.44 -4.35
C TRP A 34 -2.90 0.72 -3.99
N SER A 35 -3.36 0.86 -2.74
CA SER A 35 -4.60 0.21 -2.30
C SER A 35 -5.82 0.67 -3.11
N GLY A 36 -5.88 1.95 -3.47
CA GLY A 36 -6.92 2.52 -4.32
C GLY A 36 -6.87 1.93 -5.73
N ALA A 37 -5.68 1.89 -6.34
CA ALA A 37 -5.50 1.33 -7.68
C ALA A 37 -5.94 -0.14 -7.75
N ILE A 38 -5.52 -0.98 -6.79
CA ILE A 38 -5.93 -2.39 -6.75
C ILE A 38 -7.45 -2.53 -6.53
N ARG A 39 -8.03 -1.80 -5.57
CA ARG A 39 -9.47 -1.86 -5.27
C ARG A 39 -10.34 -1.52 -6.47
N TRP A 40 -9.92 -0.55 -7.27
CA TRP A 40 -10.66 -0.11 -8.45
C TRP A 40 -10.26 -0.83 -9.74
N GLY A 41 -9.37 -1.83 -9.66
CA GLY A 41 -8.92 -2.62 -10.81
C GLY A 41 -7.97 -1.88 -11.76
N ASP A 42 -7.40 -0.76 -11.34
CA ASP A 42 -6.37 -0.03 -12.08
C ASP A 42 -4.99 -0.67 -11.88
N PHE A 43 -4.82 -1.88 -12.41
CA PHE A 43 -3.56 -2.63 -12.30
C PHE A 43 -2.41 -1.96 -13.08
N GLY A 44 -2.73 -1.19 -14.12
CA GLY A 44 -1.75 -0.37 -14.85
C GLY A 44 -1.21 0.78 -14.01
N GLY A 45 -2.10 1.54 -13.35
CA GLY A 45 -1.73 2.56 -12.39
C GLY A 45 -0.97 1.99 -11.20
N ALA A 46 -1.41 0.84 -10.66
CA ALA A 46 -0.70 0.12 -9.61
C ALA A 46 0.73 -0.25 -10.05
N ARG A 47 0.89 -0.76 -11.28
CA ARG A 47 2.20 -1.13 -11.83
C ARG A 47 3.19 0.02 -11.79
N ASN A 48 2.75 1.26 -12.00
CA ASN A 48 3.63 2.45 -11.95
C ASN A 48 4.22 2.73 -10.56
N LEU A 49 3.67 2.16 -9.50
CA LEU A 49 4.17 2.26 -8.11
C LEU A 49 5.16 1.14 -7.76
N VAL A 50 5.37 0.18 -8.67
CA VAL A 50 6.37 -0.87 -8.49
C VAL A 50 7.77 -0.34 -8.82
N ASP A 51 8.74 -0.76 -8.01
CA ASP A 51 10.15 -0.42 -8.15
C ASP A 51 10.61 -0.57 -9.60
N PRO A 52 11.25 0.46 -10.20
CA PRO A 52 11.70 0.42 -11.58
C PRO A 52 12.55 -0.82 -11.91
N ALA A 53 13.42 -1.26 -11.01
CA ALA A 53 14.26 -2.43 -11.24
C ALA A 53 13.43 -3.73 -11.28
N VAL A 54 12.37 -3.82 -10.47
CA VAL A 54 11.42 -4.94 -10.52
C VAL A 54 10.60 -4.89 -11.80
N ARG A 55 10.22 -3.69 -12.27
CA ARG A 55 9.54 -3.51 -13.56
C ARG A 55 10.36 -3.95 -14.75
N GLU A 56 11.64 -3.61 -14.76
CA GLU A 56 12.58 -4.01 -15.80
C GLU A 56 12.87 -5.50 -15.78
N ALA A 57 13.04 -6.10 -14.59
CA ALA A 57 13.28 -7.52 -14.44
C ALA A 57 12.06 -8.38 -14.80
N ASN A 58 10.85 -7.89 -14.55
CA ASN A 58 9.58 -8.60 -14.79
C ASN A 58 8.68 -7.80 -15.76
N PRO A 59 9.02 -7.72 -17.05
CA PRO A 59 8.16 -7.02 -18.00
C PRO A 59 6.78 -7.69 -18.07
N LEU A 60 5.72 -6.89 -17.91
CA LEU A 60 4.34 -7.36 -18.07
C LEU A 60 3.97 -7.37 -19.55
N SER A 61 3.62 -8.54 -20.05
CA SER A 61 3.04 -8.67 -21.39
C SER A 61 1.60 -8.14 -21.42
N PRO A 62 1.11 -7.72 -22.60
CA PRO A 62 -0.29 -7.34 -22.77
C PRO A 62 -1.27 -8.44 -22.32
N LEU A 63 -0.97 -9.70 -22.63
CA LEU A 63 -1.79 -10.84 -22.22
C LEU A 63 -1.88 -10.99 -20.69
N GLN A 64 -0.80 -10.73 -19.96
CA GLN A 64 -0.83 -10.75 -18.49
C GLN A 64 -1.71 -9.62 -17.95
N MET A 65 -1.70 -8.45 -18.59
CA MET A 65 -2.59 -7.34 -18.22
C MET A 65 -4.06 -7.65 -18.51
N GLU A 66 -4.39 -8.23 -19.67
CA GLU A 66 -5.76 -8.65 -20.03
C GLU A 66 -6.33 -9.68 -19.04
N ARG A 67 -5.47 -10.51 -18.43
CA ARG A 67 -5.88 -11.49 -17.42
C ARG A 67 -6.45 -10.83 -16.17
N TYR A 68 -5.96 -9.64 -15.80
CA TYR A 68 -6.50 -8.86 -14.68
C TYR A 68 -7.91 -8.30 -14.98
N GLU A 69 -8.25 -8.08 -16.25
CA GLU A 69 -9.60 -7.64 -16.64
C GLU A 69 -10.67 -8.71 -16.43
N GLN A 70 -10.26 -9.98 -16.31
CA GLN A 70 -11.15 -11.13 -16.12
C GLN A 70 -11.65 -11.28 -14.68
N VAL A 71 -11.13 -10.45 -13.76
CA VAL A 71 -11.51 -10.47 -12.35
C VAL A 71 -12.02 -9.11 -11.88
N GLN A 72 -12.76 -9.11 -10.78
CA GLN A 72 -13.17 -7.92 -10.06
C GLN A 72 -12.69 -8.04 -8.62
N VAL A 73 -12.09 -6.97 -8.09
CA VAL A 73 -11.74 -6.91 -6.66
C VAL A 73 -13.00 -6.59 -5.87
N SER A 74 -13.39 -7.50 -4.97
CA SER A 74 -14.56 -7.35 -4.07
C SER A 74 -14.18 -6.78 -2.71
N SER A 75 -12.95 -7.04 -2.25
CA SER A 75 -12.44 -6.49 -0.99
C SER A 75 -10.92 -6.37 -1.01
N TYR A 76 -10.41 -5.48 -0.16
CA TYR A 76 -8.97 -5.32 0.09
C TYR A 76 -8.79 -4.91 1.54
N ARG A 77 -8.24 -5.82 2.34
CA ARG A 77 -8.09 -5.70 3.79
C ARG A 77 -6.63 -5.81 4.17
N ASP A 78 -6.13 -4.80 4.87
CA ASP A 78 -4.86 -4.89 5.59
C ASP A 78 -5.07 -5.75 6.84
N VAL A 79 -4.35 -6.87 6.93
CA VAL A 79 -4.41 -7.79 8.08
C VAL A 79 -3.23 -7.61 9.04
N GLY A 80 -2.38 -6.63 8.78
CA GLY A 80 -1.25 -6.25 9.63
C GLY A 80 0.06 -6.15 8.87
N GLY A 81 1.02 -5.46 9.47
CA GLY A 81 2.31 -5.18 8.84
C GLY A 81 3.34 -4.68 9.83
N ALA A 82 4.50 -4.32 9.31
CA ALA A 82 5.58 -3.72 10.07
C ALA A 82 6.24 -2.61 9.25
N VAL A 83 6.67 -1.55 9.93
CA VAL A 83 7.39 -0.44 9.32
C VAL A 83 8.72 -0.28 10.04
N ASP A 84 9.79 -0.30 9.26
CA ASP A 84 11.16 -0.02 9.70
C ASP A 84 11.66 1.19 8.91
N THR A 85 11.32 2.38 9.40
CA THR A 85 11.70 3.64 8.77
C THR A 85 13.21 3.88 8.83
N ALA A 86 13.93 3.30 9.80
CA ALA A 86 15.37 3.43 9.91
C ALA A 86 16.10 2.73 8.75
N ASN A 87 15.61 1.56 8.35
CA ASN A 87 16.14 0.82 7.20
C ASN A 87 15.38 1.09 5.89
N GLY A 88 14.39 1.99 5.91
CA GLY A 88 13.60 2.33 4.74
C GLY A 88 12.81 1.13 4.19
N ARG A 89 12.22 0.32 5.07
CA ARG A 89 11.44 -0.86 4.71
C ARG A 89 10.06 -0.81 5.35
N ALA A 90 9.08 -1.32 4.65
CA ALA A 90 7.76 -1.59 5.22
C ALA A 90 7.16 -2.83 4.58
N VAL A 91 6.32 -3.54 5.33
CA VAL A 91 5.61 -4.72 4.84
C VAL A 91 4.15 -4.66 5.28
N ARG A 92 3.25 -5.13 4.43
CA ARG A 92 1.83 -5.31 4.75
C ARG A 92 1.33 -6.65 4.25
N ASN A 93 0.60 -7.38 5.09
CA ASN A 93 -0.14 -8.54 4.68
C ASN A 93 -1.53 -8.08 4.26
N ILE A 94 -1.89 -8.34 3.02
CA ILE A 94 -3.16 -7.95 2.44
C ILE A 94 -3.98 -9.20 2.14
N GLU A 95 -5.26 -9.13 2.45
CA GLU A 95 -6.27 -10.07 2.02
C GLU A 95 -7.13 -9.41 0.94
N ILE A 96 -7.16 -10.00 -0.25
CA ILE A 96 -7.87 -9.49 -1.43
C ILE A 96 -9.01 -10.44 -1.76
N GLY A 97 -10.24 -9.92 -1.73
CA GLY A 97 -11.40 -10.62 -2.30
C GLY A 97 -11.43 -10.44 -3.81
N VAL A 98 -11.59 -11.53 -4.55
CA VAL A 98 -11.52 -11.59 -6.00
C VAL A 98 -12.72 -12.37 -6.53
N ILE A 99 -13.52 -11.74 -7.38
CA ILE A 99 -14.62 -12.37 -8.11
C ILE A 99 -14.14 -12.65 -9.54
N ASN A 100 -14.30 -13.89 -9.99
CA ASN A 100 -14.14 -14.22 -11.40
C ASN A 100 -15.38 -13.74 -12.17
N ARG A 101 -15.20 -12.86 -13.15
CA ARG A 101 -16.32 -12.22 -13.88
C ARG A 101 -17.14 -13.19 -14.74
N HIS A 102 -16.57 -14.34 -15.11
CA HIS A 102 -17.24 -15.35 -15.96
C HIS A 102 -18.08 -16.32 -15.15
N THR A 103 -17.61 -16.69 -13.96
CA THR A 103 -18.25 -17.72 -13.12
C THR A 103 -18.99 -17.15 -11.91
N MET A 104 -18.78 -15.86 -11.61
CA MET A 104 -19.24 -15.20 -10.40
C MET A 104 -18.76 -15.85 -9.09
N ALA A 105 -17.78 -16.76 -9.17
CA ALA A 105 -17.16 -17.35 -8.00
C ALA A 105 -16.24 -16.32 -7.32
N GLU A 106 -16.44 -16.15 -6.00
CA GLU A 106 -15.58 -15.33 -5.15
C GLU A 106 -14.54 -16.19 -4.43
N ARG A 107 -13.33 -15.65 -4.30
CA ARG A 107 -12.26 -16.23 -3.47
C ARG A 107 -11.48 -15.14 -2.77
N THR A 108 -10.65 -15.56 -1.83
CA THR A 108 -9.73 -14.70 -1.11
C THR A 108 -8.29 -15.07 -1.44
N VAL A 109 -7.48 -14.07 -1.76
CA VAL A 109 -6.05 -14.19 -2.07
C VAL A 109 -5.25 -13.44 -1.02
N ARG A 110 -4.17 -14.06 -0.51
CA ARG A 110 -3.19 -13.40 0.35
C ARG A 110 -2.08 -12.80 -0.49
N TYR A 111 -1.72 -11.56 -0.17
CA TYR A 111 -0.69 -10.82 -0.86
C TYR A 111 0.23 -10.13 0.13
N LEU A 112 1.54 -10.34 0.00
CA LEU A 112 2.55 -9.70 0.85
C LEU A 112 3.13 -8.51 0.11
N GLU A 113 2.77 -7.32 0.56
CA GLU A 113 3.40 -6.09 0.11
C GLU A 113 4.74 -5.89 0.79
N GLN A 114 5.75 -5.60 -0.01
CA GLN A 114 7.07 -5.21 0.47
C GLN A 114 7.42 -3.86 -0.15
N TRP A 115 7.83 -2.92 0.69
CA TRP A 115 8.09 -1.54 0.31
C TRP A 115 9.52 -1.16 0.65
N ARG A 116 10.13 -0.36 -0.22
CA ARG A 116 11.48 0.18 -0.06
C ARG A 116 11.47 1.69 -0.24
N TRP A 117 12.11 2.41 0.68
CA TRP A 117 12.36 3.83 0.55
C TRP A 117 13.51 4.10 -0.41
N ASP A 118 13.31 5.08 -1.28
CA ASP A 118 14.34 5.66 -2.13
C ASP A 118 14.60 7.09 -1.67
N ALA A 119 15.76 7.32 -1.05
CA ALA A 119 16.12 8.64 -0.55
C ALA A 119 16.40 9.65 -1.68
N GLY A 120 16.86 9.19 -2.85
CA GLY A 120 17.13 10.05 -4.00
C GLY A 120 15.84 10.52 -4.66
N ALA A 121 14.89 9.60 -4.87
CA ALA A 121 13.57 9.92 -5.40
C ALA A 121 12.60 10.49 -4.35
N LYS A 122 12.93 10.36 -3.06
CA LYS A 122 12.04 10.65 -1.92
C LYS A 122 10.69 9.95 -2.05
N ALA A 123 10.72 8.71 -2.51
CA ALA A 123 9.54 7.92 -2.82
C ALA A 123 9.64 6.52 -2.21
N TRP A 124 8.49 5.91 -1.94
CA TRP A 124 8.39 4.50 -1.62
C TRP A 124 8.00 3.72 -2.85
N TRP A 125 8.74 2.63 -3.09
CA TRP A 125 8.48 1.71 -4.18
C TRP A 125 8.04 0.36 -3.63
N LEU A 126 7.06 -0.25 -4.27
CA LEU A 126 6.70 -1.62 -3.99
C LEU A 126 7.68 -2.56 -4.68
N VAL A 127 8.19 -3.58 -3.99
CA VAL A 127 9.15 -4.55 -4.55
C VAL A 127 8.55 -5.94 -4.76
N SER A 128 7.32 -6.19 -4.29
CA SER A 128 6.62 -7.48 -4.39
C SER A 128 5.91 -7.74 -5.72
N ASP A 129 5.94 -6.78 -6.67
CA ASP A 129 5.20 -6.78 -7.93
C ASP A 129 3.66 -6.90 -7.76
N LEU A 130 2.88 -6.91 -8.85
CA LEU A 130 1.43 -7.08 -8.80
C LEU A 130 1.03 -8.41 -8.13
N PRO A 131 -0.12 -8.45 -7.43
CA PRO A 131 -0.59 -9.69 -6.82
C PRO A 131 -0.91 -10.74 -7.89
N ASP A 132 -0.52 -12.00 -7.64
CA ASP A 132 -1.06 -13.15 -8.36
C ASP A 132 -2.48 -13.43 -7.86
N LEU A 133 -3.48 -13.00 -8.63
CA LEU A 133 -4.88 -13.16 -8.25
C LEU A 133 -5.45 -14.54 -8.60
N TRP A 134 -4.69 -15.44 -9.20
CA TRP A 134 -5.16 -16.72 -9.72
C TRP A 134 -4.72 -17.93 -8.90
N ALA A 135 -4.00 -17.71 -7.80
CA ALA A 135 -3.64 -18.77 -6.87
C ALA A 135 -4.88 -19.59 -6.45
N GLY A 136 -4.83 -20.91 -6.66
CA GLY A 136 -5.92 -21.84 -6.35
C GLY A 136 -6.93 -22.11 -7.48
N GLN A 137 -6.70 -21.58 -8.70
CA GLN A 137 -7.38 -21.99 -9.93
C GLN A 137 -6.60 -23.04 -10.72
#